data_AF-A0A3B0XJ74-F1
#
_entry.id   AF-A0A3B0XJ74-F1
#
_cell.length_a   1.000
_cell.length_b   1.000
_cell.length_c   1.000
_cell.angle_alpha   90.00
_cell.angle_beta   90.00
_cell.angle_gamma   90.00
#
_symmetry.space_group_name_H-M   'P 1'
#
loop_
_entity.id
_entity.type
_entity.pdbx_description
1 polymer ?
#
loop_
_entity_poly.entity_id
_entity_poly.type
_entity_poly.pdbx_seq_one_letter_code
_entity_poly.pdbx_strand_id
1 'polypeptide(L)'
;QFLVLSIYPMGDELDGSDFIQFYFQYPFEMDKAHKAQILLQQQLANQQLALGHFNLDADDRFVYFKYVYAGVKNTEPTPALLCDVLDMCVYAQVAYLEQFECFSM
;
A
#
# COMPACT_ATOMS: atom_id res chain seq x y z
N GLN A 1 6.32 -13.26 0.05
CA GLN A 1 5.78 -11.88 0.09
C GLN A 1 6.51 -11.14 1.19
N PHE A 2 6.91 -9.90 0.94
CA PHE A 2 7.62 -9.09 1.92
C PHE A 2 6.82 -7.81 2.18
N LEU A 3 6.47 -7.57 3.44
CA LEU A 3 6.06 -6.23 3.86
C LEU A 3 7.34 -5.40 4.00
N VAL A 4 7.40 -4.30 3.25
CA VAL A 4 8.48 -3.32 3.37
C VAL A 4 7.97 -2.16 4.19
N LEU A 5 8.56 -1.98 5.37
CA LEU A 5 8.41 -0.77 6.16
C LEU A 5 9.54 0.17 5.79
N SER A 6 9.21 1.39 5.38
CA SER A 6 10.20 2.43 5.10
C SER A 6 9.81 3.70 5.83
N ILE A 7 10.73 4.22 6.64
CA ILE A 7 10.56 5.51 7.31
C ILE A 7 11.26 6.56 6.46
N TYR A 8 10.52 7.57 6.03
CA TYR A 8 11.07 8.67 5.26
C TYR A 8 11.17 9.90 6.17
N PRO A 9 12.38 10.23 6.67
CA PRO A 9 12.59 11.52 7.28
C PRO A 9 12.46 12.57 6.17
N MET A 10 11.36 13.32 6.18
CA MET A 10 11.21 14.43 5.24
C MET A 10 12.15 15.56 5.67
N GLY A 11 12.70 16.28 4.68
CA GLY A 11 13.52 17.47 4.94
C GLY A 11 12.70 18.61 5.57
N ASP A 12 13.37 19.75 5.81
CA ASP A 12 12.85 20.92 6.55
C ASP A 12 11.53 21.54 6.00
N GLU A 13 11.02 21.04 4.88
CA GLU A 13 9.76 21.47 4.25
C GLU A 13 8.51 20.95 4.98
N LEU A 14 8.62 19.87 5.77
CA LEU A 14 7.52 19.26 6.54
C LEU A 14 7.90 19.12 8.01
N ASP A 15 8.36 20.22 8.60
CA ASP A 15 9.08 20.26 9.89
C ASP A 15 8.28 19.81 11.13
N GLY A 16 6.98 19.51 10.97
CA GLY A 16 6.08 19.10 12.06
C GLY A 16 5.74 17.60 12.12
N SER A 17 6.13 16.80 11.12
CA SER A 17 5.68 15.41 11.02
C SER A 17 6.75 14.43 10.56
N ASP A 18 6.71 13.22 11.13
CA ASP A 18 7.44 12.05 10.65
C ASP A 18 6.51 11.18 9.79
N PHE A 19 7.01 10.67 8.66
CA PHE A 19 6.21 9.87 7.74
C PHE A 19 6.70 8.42 7.72
N ILE A 20 5.79 7.50 8.02
CA ILE A 20 6.04 6.06 7.97
C ILE A 20 5.27 5.50 6.78
N GLN A 21 5.99 4.94 5.82
CA GLN A 21 5.42 4.26 4.67
C GLN A 21 5.35 2.76 4.93
N PHE A 22 4.15 2.22 4.73
CA PHE A 22 3.87 0.80 4.66
C PHE A 22 3.67 0.43 3.19
N TYR A 23 4.47 -0.51 2.70
CA TYR A 23 4.45 -0.94 1.31
C TYR A 23 4.42 -2.46 1.24
N PHE A 24 3.47 -3.02 0.50
CA PHE A 24 3.49 -4.45 0.16
C PHE A 24 3.17 -4.65 -1.31
N GLN A 25 3.93 -5.53 -1.93
CA GLN A 25 3.75 -5.91 -3.32
C GLN A 25 3.12 -7.30 -3.39
N TYR A 26 2.14 -7.46 -4.27
CA TYR A 26 1.52 -8.73 -4.55
C TYR A 26 2.50 -9.62 -5.32
N PRO A 27 2.47 -10.93 -5.11
CA PRO A 27 3.48 -11.84 -5.67
C PRO A 27 3.23 -12.13 -7.16
N PHE A 28 2.12 -11.64 -7.71
CA PHE A 28 1.67 -11.97 -9.05
C PHE A 28 2.14 -10.93 -10.05
N GLU A 29 2.80 -11.39 -11.12
CA GLU A 29 3.07 -10.53 -12.26
C GLU A 29 1.79 -10.38 -13.08
N MET A 30 1.44 -9.13 -13.38
CA MET A 30 0.22 -8.76 -14.09
C MET A 30 0.36 -9.01 -15.58
N ASP A 31 -0.66 -9.63 -16.17
CA ASP A 31 -0.77 -9.72 -17.61
C ASP A 31 -1.09 -8.33 -18.20
N LYS A 32 -0.17 -7.82 -19.02
CA LYS A 32 -0.29 -6.52 -19.68
C LYS A 32 -1.49 -6.46 -20.62
N ALA A 33 -2.01 -7.59 -21.10
CA ALA A 33 -3.24 -7.64 -21.88
C ALA A 33 -4.46 -7.14 -21.08
N HIS A 34 -4.44 -7.30 -19.76
CA HIS A 34 -5.53 -6.92 -18.85
C HIS A 34 -5.31 -5.57 -18.16
N LYS A 35 -4.30 -4.78 -18.54
CA LYS A 35 -3.92 -3.53 -17.85
C LYS A 35 -5.09 -2.60 -17.56
N ALA A 36 -5.95 -2.33 -18.55
CA ALA A 36 -7.09 -1.43 -18.37
C ALA A 36 -8.08 -1.93 -17.30
N GLN A 37 -8.29 -3.25 -17.22
CA GLN A 37 -9.17 -3.87 -16.23
C GLN A 37 -8.53 -3.86 -14.85
N ILE A 38 -7.23 -4.14 -14.76
CA ILE A 38 -6.48 -4.05 -13.49
C ILE A 38 -6.59 -2.63 -12.92
N LEU A 39 -6.37 -1.60 -13.74
CA LEU A 39 -6.50 -0.20 -13.32
C LEU A 39 -7.92 0.16 -12.86
N LEU A 40 -8.95 -0.37 -13.53
CA LEU A 40 -10.34 -0.18 -13.11
C LEU A 40 -10.61 -0.85 -11.75
N GLN A 41 -10.20 -2.11 -11.58
CA GLN A 41 -10.38 -2.85 -10.33
C GLN A 41 -9.63 -2.19 -9.17
N GLN A 42 -8.43 -1.69 -9.43
CA GLN A 42 -7.64 -0.89 -8.51
C GLN A 42 -8.37 0.38 -8.08
N GLN A 43 -8.94 1.14 -9.02
CA GLN A 43 -9.69 2.34 -8.70
C GLN A 43 -10.93 2.05 -7.84
N LEU A 44 -11.65 0.96 -8.14
CA LEU A 44 -12.80 0.53 -7.35
C LEU A 44 -12.40 0.10 -5.93
N ALA A 45 -11.32 -0.66 -5.79
CA ALA A 45 -10.77 -1.04 -4.49
C ALA A 45 -10.36 0.20 -3.67
N ASN A 46 -9.66 1.15 -4.30
CA ASN A 46 -9.22 2.38 -3.65
C ASN A 46 -10.37 3.26 -3.13
N GLN A 47 -11.55 3.19 -3.74
CA GLN A 47 -12.74 3.91 -3.26
C GLN A 47 -13.38 3.27 -2.03
N GLN A 48 -13.08 1.99 -1.76
CA GLN A 48 -13.66 1.22 -0.66
C GLN A 48 -12.73 1.14 0.56
N LEU A 49 -11.43 1.36 0.35
CA LEU A 49 -10.43 1.34 1.39
C LEU A 49 -10.53 2.59 2.28
N ALA A 50 -10.48 2.38 3.59
CA ALA A 50 -10.43 3.47 4.57
C ALA A 50 -9.08 4.18 4.58
N LEU A 51 -7.99 3.46 4.30
CA LEU A 51 -6.61 3.94 4.35
C LEU A 51 -5.79 3.32 3.22
N GLY A 52 -4.81 4.08 2.74
CA GLY A 52 -3.88 3.63 1.70
C GLY A 52 -4.53 3.53 0.33
N HIS A 53 -3.80 2.96 -0.62
CA HIS A 53 -4.26 2.72 -1.98
C HIS A 53 -3.41 1.64 -2.65
N PHE A 54 -4.02 0.95 -3.59
CA PHE A 54 -3.37 0.10 -4.58
C PHE A 54 -2.87 0.94 -5.76
N ASN A 55 -1.72 0.56 -6.31
CA ASN A 55 -1.20 1.07 -7.58
C ASN A 55 -0.37 -0.02 -8.30
N LEU A 56 0.09 0.27 -9.52
CA LEU A 56 1.09 -0.54 -10.23
C LEU A 56 2.50 0.02 -9.99
N ASP A 57 3.48 -0.86 -9.94
CA ASP A 57 4.89 -0.48 -9.94
C ASP A 57 5.30 0.24 -11.25
N ALA A 58 6.51 0.79 -11.27
CA ALA A 58 6.97 1.65 -12.36
C ALA A 58 6.96 0.96 -13.74
N ASP A 59 7.05 -0.37 -13.77
CA ASP A 59 7.08 -1.18 -15.00
C ASP A 59 5.70 -1.77 -15.39
N ASP A 60 4.64 -1.42 -14.65
CA ASP A 60 3.28 -1.98 -14.74
C ASP A 60 3.23 -3.51 -14.59
N ARG A 61 4.15 -4.09 -13.83
CA ARG A 61 4.32 -5.54 -13.65
C ARG A 61 3.64 -6.05 -12.40
N PHE A 62 3.64 -5.29 -11.33
CA PHE A 62 3.12 -5.75 -10.05
C PHE A 62 2.14 -4.76 -9.45
N VAL A 63 1.05 -5.29 -8.89
CA VAL A 63 0.19 -4.51 -7.99
C VAL A 63 0.89 -4.38 -6.65
N TYR A 64 0.93 -3.17 -6.12
CA TYR A 64 1.31 -2.90 -4.74
C TYR A 64 0.22 -2.16 -4.01
N PHE A 65 0.25 -2.23 -2.70
CA PHE A 65 -0.48 -1.32 -1.81
C PHE A 65 0.51 -0.44 -1.06
N LYS A 66 0.13 0.83 -0.90
CA LYS A 66 0.90 1.82 -0.15
C LYS A 66 -0.01 2.56 0.82
N TYR A 67 0.44 2.68 2.05
CA TYR A 67 -0.11 3.58 3.05
C TYR A 67 0.99 4.44 3.65
N VAL A 68 0.68 5.72 3.90
CA VAL A 68 1.59 6.66 4.55
C VAL A 68 0.91 7.16 5.81
N TYR A 69 1.49 6.82 6.95
CA TYR A 69 1.12 7.37 8.24
C TYR A 69 1.93 8.64 8.51
N ALA A 70 1.22 9.74 8.78
CA ALA A 70 1.82 11.00 9.22
C ALA A 70 1.69 11.11 10.74
N GLY A 71 2.81 10.94 11.44
CA GLY A 71 2.91 11.12 12.89
C GLY A 71 3.42 12.51 13.25
N VAL A 72 3.14 12.96 14.46
CA VAL A 72 3.77 14.18 15.00
C VAL A 72 5.27 13.91 15.17
N LYS A 73 6.11 14.85 14.72
CA LYS A 73 7.56 14.71 14.79
C LYS A 73 8.03 14.42 16.21
N ASN A 74 9.00 13.52 16.36
CA ASN A 74 9.53 13.07 17.66
C ASN A 74 8.51 12.34 18.57
N THR A 75 7.34 11.97 18.05
CA THR A 75 6.41 11.10 18.76
C THR A 75 6.67 9.66 18.32
N GLU A 76 7.12 8.82 19.25
CA GLU A 76 7.30 7.41 18.96
C GLU A 76 5.93 6.73 18.72
N PRO A 77 5.73 6.03 17.60
CA PRO A 77 4.53 5.24 17.38
C PRO A 77 4.41 4.18 18.48
N THR A 78 3.23 4.06 19.07
CA THR A 78 3.00 2.99 20.03
C THR A 78 2.93 1.64 19.31
N PRO A 79 3.31 0.53 19.95
CA PRO A 79 3.13 -0.80 19.37
C PRO A 79 1.69 -1.09 18.97
N ALA A 80 0.71 -0.63 19.76
CA ALA A 80 -0.71 -0.79 19.47
C ALA A 80 -1.11 -0.10 18.15
N LEU A 81 -0.69 1.16 17.96
CA LEU A 81 -0.94 1.89 16.72
C LEU A 81 -0.32 1.18 15.51
N LEU A 82 0.92 0.69 15.65
CA LEU A 82 1.58 -0.03 14.56
C LEU A 82 0.86 -1.34 14.24
N CYS A 83 0.39 -2.09 15.25
CA CYS A 83 -0.43 -3.28 15.03
C CYS A 83 -1.72 -2.94 14.28
N ASP A 84 -2.45 -1.90 14.68
CA ASP A 84 -3.69 -1.51 14.01
C ASP A 84 -3.45 -1.15 12.53
N VAL A 85 -2.38 -0.42 12.24
CA VAL A 85 -2.00 -0.07 10.86
C VAL A 85 -1.61 -1.32 10.06
N LEU A 86 -0.87 -2.25 10.67
CA LEU A 86 -0.51 -3.52 10.04
C LEU A 86 -1.74 -4.38 9.75
N ASP A 87 -2.67 -4.48 10.68
CA ASP A 87 -3.91 -5.24 10.51
C ASP A 87 -4.75 -4.66 9.37
N MET A 88 -4.81 -3.34 9.22
CA MET A 88 -5.47 -2.69 8.08
C MET A 88 -4.76 -2.97 6.75
N CYS A 89 -3.43 -2.96 6.74
CA CYS A 89 -2.64 -3.33 5.57
C CYS A 89 -2.89 -4.80 5.16
N VAL A 90 -2.87 -5.71 6.14
CA VAL A 90 -3.15 -7.14 5.92
C VAL A 90 -4.60 -7.35 5.46
N TYR A 91 -5.55 -6.63 6.05
CA TYR A 91 -6.95 -6.67 5.60
C TYR A 91 -7.08 -6.29 4.12
N ALA A 92 -6.50 -5.15 3.71
CA ALA A 92 -6.51 -4.73 2.32
C ALA A 92 -5.86 -5.80 1.42
N GLN A 93 -4.74 -6.37 1.87
CA GLN A 93 -4.08 -7.44 1.13
C GLN A 93 -4.99 -8.65 0.89
N VAL A 94 -5.60 -9.17 1.95
CA VAL A 94 -6.41 -10.38 1.91
C VAL A 94 -7.72 -10.14 1.17
N ALA A 95 -8.39 -9.01 1.41
CA ALA A 95 -9.70 -8.69 0.83
C ALA A 95 -9.66 -8.58 -0.70
N TYR A 96 -8.53 -8.13 -1.27
CA TYR A 96 -8.39 -7.90 -2.71
C TYR A 96 -7.40 -8.88 -3.39
N LEU A 97 -6.91 -9.90 -2.68
CA LEU A 97 -5.94 -10.87 -3.22
C LEU A 97 -6.45 -11.58 -4.48
N GLU A 98 -7.57 -12.28 -4.33
CA GLU A 98 -8.18 -13.09 -5.40
C GLU A 98 -8.60 -12.24 -6.60
N GLN A 99 -9.01 -10.99 -6.34
CA GLN A 99 -9.40 -10.04 -7.37
C GLN A 99 -8.24 -9.66 -8.29
N PHE A 100 -7.02 -9.54 -7.77
CA PHE A 100 -5.85 -9.25 -8.60
C PHE A 100 -5.15 -10.50 -9.14
N GLU A 101 -5.24 -11.63 -8.43
CA GLU A 101 -4.70 -12.92 -8.89
C GLU A 101 -5.31 -13.36 -10.22
N CYS A 102 -6.59 -13.09 -10.48
CA CYS A 102 -7.24 -13.46 -11.74
C CYS A 102 -6.67 -12.77 -13.00
N PHE A 103 -5.81 -11.76 -12.83
CA PHE A 103 -5.12 -11.08 -13.92
C PHE A 103 -3.63 -11.46 -14.03
N SER A 104 -3.17 -12.47 -13.30
CA SER A 104 -1.79 -12.93 -13.37
C SER A 104 -1.52 -13.75 -14.63
N MET A 105 -0.27 -13.72 -15.10
CA MET A 105 0.23 -14.62 -16.17
C MET A 105 0.31 -16.08 -15.74
#